data_AF-A0A2D6C1D1-F1
#
_entry.id   AF-A0A2D6C1D1-F1
#
_cell.length_a   1.000
_cell.length_b   1.000
_cell.length_c   1.000
_cell.angle_alpha   90.00
_cell.angle_beta   90.00
_cell.angle_gamma   90.00
#
_symmetry.space_group_name_H-M   'P 1'
#
loop_
_entity.id
_entity.type
_entity.pdbx_description
1 polymer ?
#
loop_
_entity_poly.entity_id
_entity_poly.type
_entity_poly.pdbx_seq_one_letter_code
_entity_poly.pdbx_strand_id
1 'polypeptide(L)'
;MTITAFDDDNDTLKYSIVESRTDDSRLLEIDPETGDITFISDPQIKSPGDGDFDGVYNFTVQAEDSRGETDRQTIELTMLPAFVPAFAQNAGFLIPGSSEYADFVKVTADGRNPSLNEISTGLGNDYVQVQGTVGALGIELGGGEDTIAFISAASNSISLDTGDGVDRIILSANATSLVIQNFEAYDVLILTAITGGNQAIGRYDNGIDAANHLSTLETVSTYNNGEDSFILVGTNSGVPATTIKFEDTLISEDSLIIV
;
A
#
# COMPACT_ATOMS: atom_id res chain seq x y z
N MET A 1 -6.02 15.98 -15.31
CA MET A 1 -7.14 16.94 -15.58
C MET A 1 -6.55 18.34 -15.67
N THR A 2 -7.33 19.39 -15.98
CA THR A 2 -6.81 20.77 -15.99
C THR A 2 -7.74 21.68 -15.21
N ILE A 3 -7.18 22.56 -14.37
CA ILE A 3 -7.92 23.64 -13.71
C ILE A 3 -7.65 24.97 -14.39
N THR A 4 -8.60 25.88 -14.29
CA THR A 4 -8.45 27.24 -14.80
C THR A 4 -9.06 28.22 -13.81
N ALA A 5 -8.37 29.33 -13.56
CA ALA A 5 -8.90 30.46 -12.80
C ALA A 5 -9.00 31.70 -13.69
N PHE A 6 -9.78 32.68 -13.23
CA PHE A 6 -10.00 33.94 -13.92
C PHE A 6 -9.56 35.09 -13.00
N ASP A 7 -8.82 36.03 -13.57
CA ASP A 7 -8.38 37.24 -12.89
C ASP A 7 -8.97 38.49 -13.58
N ASP A 8 -9.59 39.37 -12.80
CA ASP A 8 -10.28 40.58 -13.30
C ASP A 8 -9.29 41.61 -13.88
N ASP A 9 -8.05 41.63 -13.37
CA ASP A 9 -6.98 42.52 -13.85
C ASP A 9 -6.16 41.88 -14.99
N ASN A 10 -6.48 40.63 -15.33
CA ASN A 10 -5.80 39.82 -16.35
C ASN A 10 -4.29 39.66 -16.06
N ASP A 11 -3.93 39.52 -14.78
CA ASP A 11 -2.59 39.13 -14.34
C ASP A 11 -2.30 37.65 -14.67
N THR A 12 -1.02 37.30 -14.79
CA THR A 12 -0.60 35.90 -14.93
C THR A 12 -0.83 35.17 -13.62
N LEU A 13 -1.51 34.01 -13.70
CA LEU A 13 -1.77 33.15 -12.55
C LEU A 13 -0.74 32.02 -12.46
N LYS A 14 -0.40 31.65 -11.22
CA LYS A 14 0.32 30.41 -10.89
C LYS A 14 -0.60 29.46 -10.16
N TYR A 15 -0.51 28.19 -10.51
CA TYR A 15 -1.30 27.14 -9.88
C TYR A 15 -0.45 26.29 -8.94
N SER A 16 -1.05 25.87 -7.83
CA SER A 16 -0.43 24.95 -6.87
C SER A 16 -1.47 24.05 -6.21
N ILE A 17 -1.03 22.90 -5.70
CA ILE A 17 -1.80 22.08 -4.78
C ILE A 17 -1.43 22.52 -3.37
N VAL A 18 -2.43 22.74 -2.52
CA VAL A 18 -2.23 23.05 -1.11
C VAL A 18 -1.98 21.75 -0.38
N GLU A 19 -0.73 21.52 0.03
CA GLU A 19 -0.34 20.33 0.78
C GLU A 19 -1.10 20.21 2.11
N SER A 20 -1.57 19.00 2.39
CA SER A 20 -2.23 18.65 3.64
C SER A 20 -1.90 17.21 4.02
N ARG A 21 -1.78 16.96 5.33
CA ARG A 21 -1.48 15.62 5.87
C ARG A 21 -2.70 14.73 5.97
N THR A 22 -3.89 15.27 5.69
CA THR A 22 -5.17 14.59 5.94
C THR A 22 -6.02 14.45 4.69
N ASP A 23 -5.51 14.87 3.54
CA ASP A 23 -6.17 14.75 2.24
C ASP A 23 -5.20 14.08 1.25
N ASP A 24 -5.58 14.00 -0.02
CA ASP A 24 -4.87 13.25 -1.05
C ASP A 24 -3.88 14.10 -1.85
N SER A 25 -3.59 15.32 -1.40
CA SER A 25 -2.67 16.25 -2.07
C SER A 25 -1.28 15.65 -2.34
N ARG A 26 -0.83 14.70 -1.49
CA ARG A 26 0.46 13.99 -1.65
C ARG A 26 0.53 13.09 -2.88
N LEU A 27 -0.60 12.72 -3.48
CA LEU A 27 -0.68 11.76 -4.60
C LEU A 27 -0.63 12.46 -5.96
N LEU A 28 -0.67 13.79 -5.96
CA LEU A 28 -0.96 14.60 -7.12
C LEU A 28 0.11 15.68 -7.28
N GLU A 29 0.35 16.05 -8.53
CA GLU A 29 1.16 17.20 -8.89
C GLU A 29 0.36 18.13 -9.83
N ILE A 30 0.79 19.38 -9.93
CA ILE A 30 0.18 20.37 -10.82
C ILE A 30 1.25 21.16 -11.57
N ASP A 31 1.07 21.31 -12.89
CA ASP A 31 1.87 22.24 -13.68
C ASP A 31 1.47 23.68 -13.29
N PRO A 32 2.41 24.49 -12.76
CA PRO A 32 2.10 25.81 -12.23
C PRO A 32 1.74 26.83 -13.31
N GLU A 33 2.00 26.56 -14.59
CA GLU A 33 1.64 27.45 -15.72
C GLU A 33 0.33 27.05 -16.37
N THR A 34 0.10 25.75 -16.58
CA THR A 34 -1.06 25.26 -17.33
C THR A 34 -2.23 24.87 -16.44
N GLY A 35 -1.97 24.59 -15.16
CA GLY A 35 -2.97 24.04 -14.24
C GLY A 35 -3.27 22.56 -14.52
N ASP A 36 -2.43 21.86 -15.29
CA ASP A 36 -2.58 20.43 -15.54
C ASP A 36 -2.22 19.63 -14.29
N ILE A 37 -3.14 18.79 -13.84
CA ILE A 37 -3.00 17.92 -12.66
C ILE A 37 -2.82 16.48 -13.13
N THR A 38 -1.78 15.83 -12.61
CA THR A 38 -1.42 14.42 -12.82
C THR A 38 -1.25 13.71 -11.48
N PHE A 39 -1.37 12.38 -11.49
CA PHE A 39 -0.94 11.57 -10.37
C PHE A 39 0.57 11.39 -10.43
N ILE A 40 1.21 11.31 -9.26
CA ILE A 40 2.65 11.03 -9.16
C ILE A 40 2.93 9.57 -9.54
N SER A 41 2.12 8.65 -9.00
CA SER A 41 2.07 7.24 -9.36
C SER A 41 0.68 6.90 -9.87
N ASP A 42 0.59 6.23 -11.01
CA ASP A 42 -0.72 5.94 -11.62
C ASP A 42 -1.57 5.08 -10.69
N PRO A 43 -2.83 5.46 -10.37
CA PRO A 43 -3.68 4.67 -9.49
C PRO A 43 -4.37 3.52 -10.24
N GLN A 44 -4.79 2.50 -9.49
CA GLN A 44 -5.74 1.51 -9.98
C GLN A 44 -6.86 1.23 -9.00
N ILE A 45 -7.96 0.67 -9.49
CA ILE A 45 -9.17 0.41 -8.68
C ILE A 45 -8.96 -0.51 -7.46
N LYS A 46 -7.88 -1.29 -7.42
CA LYS A 46 -7.55 -2.17 -6.28
C LYS A 46 -6.35 -1.69 -5.45
N SER A 47 -5.65 -0.66 -5.93
CA SER A 47 -4.58 0.06 -5.25
C SER A 47 -4.73 1.55 -5.62
N PRO A 48 -5.77 2.21 -5.09
CA PRO A 48 -6.02 3.62 -5.42
C PRO A 48 -4.97 4.55 -4.82
N GLY A 49 -4.34 4.18 -3.70
CA GLY A 49 -3.32 4.96 -3.00
C GLY A 49 -3.83 6.09 -2.10
N ASP A 50 -5.12 6.40 -2.14
CA ASP A 50 -5.79 7.29 -1.18
C ASP A 50 -5.87 6.65 0.21
N GLY A 51 -5.88 7.49 1.24
CA GLY A 51 -5.72 7.05 2.63
C GLY A 51 -6.85 6.15 3.15
N ASP A 52 -8.04 6.21 2.55
CA ASP A 52 -9.19 5.36 2.88
C ASP A 52 -9.48 4.27 1.83
N PHE A 53 -8.69 4.21 0.76
CA PHE A 53 -8.72 3.20 -0.30
C PHE A 53 -10.06 3.10 -1.06
N ASP A 54 -10.81 4.19 -1.18
CA ASP A 54 -12.14 4.19 -1.81
C ASP A 54 -12.13 4.66 -3.29
N GLY A 55 -11.01 5.23 -3.75
CA GLY A 55 -10.83 5.76 -5.09
C GLY A 55 -11.45 7.15 -5.27
N VAL A 56 -11.64 7.92 -4.20
CA VAL A 56 -12.17 9.28 -4.17
C VAL A 56 -11.13 10.23 -3.57
N TYR A 57 -10.40 10.89 -4.46
CA TYR A 57 -9.32 11.80 -4.08
C TYR A 57 -9.86 13.19 -3.76
N ASN A 58 -9.59 13.67 -2.56
CA ASN A 58 -9.93 15.00 -2.08
C ASN A 58 -8.66 15.83 -1.90
N PHE A 59 -8.61 17.00 -2.53
CA PHE A 59 -7.47 17.91 -2.39
C PHE A 59 -7.88 19.35 -2.68
N THR A 60 -7.06 20.32 -2.28
CA THR A 60 -7.31 21.74 -2.55
C THR A 60 -6.27 22.29 -3.51
N VAL A 61 -6.73 23.00 -4.53
CA VAL A 61 -5.87 23.77 -5.45
C VAL A 61 -5.92 25.25 -5.11
N GLN A 62 -4.85 25.97 -5.44
CA GLN A 62 -4.73 27.41 -5.29
C GLN A 62 -4.31 28.03 -6.64
N ALA A 63 -4.94 29.13 -7.00
CA ALA A 63 -4.43 30.06 -8.00
C ALA A 63 -3.91 31.31 -7.28
N GLU A 64 -2.73 31.79 -7.64
CA GLU A 64 -2.09 32.99 -7.09
C GLU A 64 -1.72 33.96 -8.22
N ASP A 65 -2.06 35.23 -8.07
CA ASP A 65 -1.67 36.28 -9.00
C ASP A 65 -0.24 36.80 -8.73
N SER A 66 0.24 37.71 -9.59
CA SER A 66 1.58 38.29 -9.45
C SER A 66 1.76 39.21 -8.22
N ARG A 67 0.68 39.52 -7.51
CA ARG A 67 0.62 40.42 -6.35
C ARG A 67 0.45 39.64 -5.04
N GLY A 68 0.27 38.32 -5.12
CA GLY A 68 0.12 37.42 -3.98
C GLY A 68 -1.33 37.24 -3.52
N GLU A 69 -2.32 37.71 -4.28
CA GLU A 69 -3.72 37.41 -4.02
C GLU A 69 -4.02 35.98 -4.47
N THR A 70 -4.83 35.28 -3.69
CA THR A 70 -5.07 33.85 -3.88
C THR A 70 -6.55 33.51 -3.90
N ASP A 71 -6.91 32.53 -4.72
CA ASP A 71 -8.20 31.85 -4.68
C ASP A 71 -7.99 30.33 -4.57
N ARG A 72 -8.86 29.65 -3.83
CA ARG A 72 -8.73 28.22 -3.52
C ARG A 72 -10.00 27.46 -3.82
N GLN A 73 -9.85 26.27 -4.40
CA GLN A 73 -10.96 25.37 -4.70
C GLN A 73 -10.63 23.95 -4.23
N THR A 74 -11.52 23.37 -3.42
CA THR A 74 -11.47 21.94 -3.10
C THR A 74 -12.03 21.12 -4.26
N ILE A 75 -11.34 20.06 -4.62
CA ILE A 75 -11.66 19.14 -5.71
C ILE A 75 -11.89 17.75 -5.12
N GLU A 76 -12.95 17.10 -5.57
CA GLU A 76 -13.23 15.68 -5.35
C GLU A 76 -13.12 14.98 -6.72
N LEU A 77 -12.19 14.03 -6.84
CA LEU A 77 -11.93 13.27 -8.06
C LEU A 77 -12.25 11.79 -7.79
N THR A 78 -13.26 11.26 -8.47
CA THR A 78 -13.62 9.84 -8.34
C THR A 78 -13.02 9.02 -9.48
N MET A 79 -12.27 7.98 -9.14
CA MET A 79 -11.81 6.98 -10.08
C MET A 79 -12.99 6.13 -10.57
N LEU A 80 -13.05 5.94 -11.89
CA LEU A 80 -14.03 5.06 -12.52
C LEU A 80 -13.33 3.80 -13.03
N PRO A 81 -13.96 2.61 -12.89
CA PRO A 81 -13.39 1.38 -13.44
C PRO A 81 -13.15 1.49 -14.96
N ALA A 82 -11.90 1.32 -15.38
CA ALA A 82 -11.53 1.19 -16.78
C ALA A 82 -11.45 -0.30 -17.16
N PHE A 83 -11.98 -0.67 -18.33
CA PHE A 83 -11.70 -1.98 -18.90
C PHE A 83 -10.31 -1.95 -19.54
N VAL A 84 -9.34 -2.61 -18.91
CA VAL A 84 -7.99 -2.77 -19.47
C VAL A 84 -7.85 -4.20 -20.01
N PRO A 85 -7.56 -4.39 -21.31
CA PRO A 85 -7.27 -5.72 -21.85
C PRO A 85 -6.03 -6.31 -21.18
N ALA A 86 -6.18 -7.38 -20.41
CA ALA A 86 -5.05 -8.07 -19.78
C ALA A 86 -4.39 -9.05 -20.76
N PHE A 87 -3.06 -9.01 -20.86
CA PHE A 87 -2.29 -10.09 -21.48
C PHE A 87 -2.13 -11.22 -20.45
N ALA A 88 -2.74 -12.37 -20.70
CA ALA A 88 -2.51 -13.56 -19.90
C ALA A 88 -1.14 -14.17 -20.24
N GLN A 89 -0.10 -13.82 -19.48
CA GLN A 89 1.22 -14.47 -19.59
C GLN A 89 1.28 -15.70 -18.68
N ASN A 90 1.28 -16.91 -19.27
CA ASN A 90 1.53 -18.17 -18.56
C ASN A 90 3.01 -18.56 -18.71
N ALA A 91 3.91 -17.78 -18.13
CA ALA A 91 5.33 -18.12 -18.09
C ALA A 91 5.86 -17.96 -16.66
N GLY A 92 6.88 -18.73 -16.29
CA GLY A 92 7.71 -18.42 -15.12
C GLY A 92 8.39 -17.09 -15.43
N PHE A 93 7.80 -16.01 -14.93
CA PHE A 93 8.00 -14.66 -15.40
C PHE A 93 8.67 -13.87 -14.28
N LEU A 94 9.90 -13.40 -14.55
CA LEU A 94 10.41 -12.20 -13.89
C LEU A 94 9.65 -11.05 -14.53
N ILE A 95 8.89 -10.30 -13.75
CA ILE A 95 8.38 -8.99 -14.17
C ILE A 95 9.53 -8.03 -13.85
N PRO A 96 10.33 -7.57 -14.82
CA PRO A 96 11.23 -6.47 -14.54
C PRO A 96 10.36 -5.22 -14.35
N GLY A 97 10.19 -4.78 -13.10
CA GLY A 97 9.55 -3.51 -12.78
C GLY A 97 10.33 -2.38 -13.45
N SER A 98 9.70 -1.72 -14.42
CA SER A 98 10.19 -0.47 -15.01
C SER A 98 9.03 0.38 -15.55
N SER A 99 7.82 0.12 -15.07
CA SER A 99 6.57 0.71 -15.51
C SER A 99 6.20 1.85 -14.55
N GLU A 100 5.90 3.04 -15.07
CA GLU A 100 5.26 4.12 -14.29
C GLU A 100 3.75 3.88 -14.11
N TYR A 101 3.23 2.83 -14.77
CA TYR A 101 1.81 2.48 -14.76
C TYR A 101 1.50 1.47 -13.67
N ALA A 102 0.31 1.59 -13.08
CA ALA A 102 -0.25 0.55 -12.24
C ALA A 102 -0.49 -0.77 -12.98
N ASP A 103 0.00 -1.86 -12.38
CA ASP A 103 -0.09 -3.21 -12.86
C ASP A 103 -0.95 -4.10 -11.96
N PHE A 104 -1.59 -5.10 -12.57
CA PHE A 104 -2.30 -6.17 -11.85
C PHE A 104 -1.57 -7.49 -12.05
N VAL A 105 -0.92 -7.96 -10.99
CA VAL A 105 -0.18 -9.23 -10.99
C VAL A 105 -0.97 -10.29 -10.27
N LYS A 106 -1.22 -11.43 -10.93
CA LYS A 106 -1.84 -12.59 -10.29
C LYS A 106 -0.90 -13.78 -10.25
N VAL A 107 -0.48 -14.15 -9.05
CA VAL A 107 0.28 -15.38 -8.78
C VAL A 107 -0.70 -16.48 -8.42
N THR A 108 -0.73 -17.57 -9.19
CA THR A 108 -1.59 -18.73 -8.90
C THR A 108 -0.78 -20.02 -8.88
N ALA A 109 -0.80 -20.73 -7.76
CA ALA A 109 -0.25 -22.09 -7.67
C ALA A 109 -1.34 -23.12 -8.00
N ASP A 110 -1.11 -23.94 -9.03
CA ASP A 110 -2.01 -25.03 -9.48
C ASP A 110 -1.86 -26.32 -8.65
N GLY A 111 -1.34 -26.22 -7.41
CA GLY A 111 -1.05 -27.37 -6.54
C GLY A 111 0.36 -27.95 -6.66
N ARG A 112 1.24 -27.34 -7.47
CA ARG A 112 2.64 -27.75 -7.63
C ARG A 112 3.64 -27.05 -6.69
N ASN A 113 3.18 -26.12 -5.86
CA ASN A 113 4.01 -25.30 -4.98
C ASN A 113 5.18 -24.61 -5.73
N PRO A 114 4.90 -23.84 -6.81
CA PRO A 114 5.95 -23.22 -7.60
C PRO A 114 6.73 -22.19 -6.77
N SER A 115 8.06 -22.17 -6.92
CA SER A 115 8.89 -21.08 -6.39
C SER A 115 9.15 -20.04 -7.48
N LEU A 116 9.01 -18.76 -7.15
CA LEU A 116 9.40 -17.63 -7.98
C LEU A 116 10.47 -16.84 -7.22
N ASN A 117 11.57 -16.52 -7.88
CA ASN A 117 12.66 -15.83 -7.19
C ASN A 117 12.38 -14.33 -7.02
N GLU A 118 11.57 -13.72 -7.89
CA GLU A 118 11.28 -12.28 -7.83
C GLU A 118 10.07 -11.91 -8.69
N ILE A 119 9.20 -11.06 -8.15
CA ILE A 119 8.18 -10.28 -8.87
C ILE A 119 8.53 -8.83 -8.57
N SER A 120 8.78 -8.00 -9.57
CA SER A 120 9.01 -6.55 -9.39
C SER A 120 7.92 -5.78 -10.15
N THR A 121 7.18 -4.89 -9.47
CA THR A 121 5.98 -4.28 -10.10
C THR A 121 6.22 -2.88 -10.69
N GLY A 122 6.99 -2.00 -10.05
CA GLY A 122 7.45 -0.77 -10.74
C GLY A 122 7.31 0.48 -9.89
N LEU A 123 6.80 1.57 -10.48
CA LEU A 123 6.59 2.87 -9.83
C LEU A 123 5.11 3.29 -9.72
N GLY A 124 4.20 2.55 -10.36
CA GLY A 124 2.76 2.81 -10.32
C GLY A 124 2.12 2.14 -9.11
N ASN A 125 0.88 2.48 -8.79
CA ASN A 125 0.18 1.85 -7.67
C ASN A 125 -0.28 0.43 -8.08
N ASP A 126 0.51 -0.56 -7.75
CA ASP A 126 0.39 -1.93 -8.21
C ASP A 126 -0.51 -2.78 -7.30
N TYR A 127 -1.07 -3.84 -7.88
CA TYR A 127 -1.88 -4.79 -7.15
C TYR A 127 -1.40 -6.21 -7.41
N VAL A 128 -0.88 -6.84 -6.36
CA VAL A 128 -0.41 -8.22 -6.41
C VAL A 128 -1.40 -9.12 -5.70
N GLN A 129 -1.93 -10.12 -6.41
CA GLN A 129 -2.78 -11.16 -5.84
C GLN A 129 -2.05 -12.49 -5.79
N VAL A 130 -1.87 -13.04 -4.59
CA VAL A 130 -1.26 -14.36 -4.38
C VAL A 130 -2.34 -15.39 -4.00
N GLN A 131 -2.49 -16.40 -4.87
CA GLN A 131 -3.46 -17.48 -4.75
C GLN A 131 -2.78 -18.87 -4.80
N GLY A 132 -3.27 -19.77 -3.96
CA GLY A 132 -2.74 -21.11 -3.73
C GLY A 132 -1.51 -21.15 -2.82
N THR A 133 -1.08 -22.38 -2.54
CA THR A 133 0.18 -22.69 -1.86
C THR A 133 1.33 -22.48 -2.83
N VAL A 134 2.05 -21.37 -2.70
CA VAL A 134 3.29 -21.04 -3.41
C VAL A 134 4.51 -21.51 -2.61
N GLY A 135 5.61 -21.81 -3.31
CA GLY A 135 6.90 -22.16 -2.72
C GLY A 135 7.62 -20.94 -2.18
N ALA A 136 8.93 -20.86 -2.35
CA ALA A 136 9.65 -19.63 -2.05
C ALA A 136 9.22 -18.54 -3.06
N LEU A 137 8.86 -17.36 -2.55
CA LEU A 137 8.36 -16.26 -3.35
C LEU A 137 9.01 -14.96 -2.88
N GLY A 138 9.78 -14.31 -3.75
CA GLY A 138 10.24 -12.93 -3.58
C GLY A 138 9.32 -11.97 -4.33
N ILE A 139 8.94 -10.87 -3.70
CA ILE A 139 8.14 -9.79 -4.29
C ILE A 139 8.78 -8.47 -3.87
N GLU A 140 8.94 -7.57 -4.83
CA GLU A 140 9.36 -6.18 -4.69
C GLU A 140 8.27 -5.33 -5.34
N LEU A 141 7.54 -4.53 -4.57
CA LEU A 141 6.45 -3.72 -5.13
C LEU A 141 7.02 -2.49 -5.85
N GLY A 142 7.96 -1.79 -5.21
CA GLY A 142 8.78 -0.77 -5.86
C GLY A 142 8.45 0.60 -5.33
N GLY A 143 8.08 1.54 -6.20
CA GLY A 143 7.60 2.85 -5.77
C GLY A 143 6.10 2.97 -6.01
N GLY A 144 5.45 3.84 -5.25
CA GLY A 144 4.02 4.08 -5.40
C GLY A 144 3.25 3.48 -4.23
N GLU A 145 1.93 3.54 -4.31
CA GLU A 145 1.06 3.11 -3.23
C GLU A 145 0.51 1.73 -3.56
N ASP A 146 1.23 0.69 -3.16
CA ASP A 146 0.98 -0.66 -3.65
C ASP A 146 0.06 -1.46 -2.73
N THR A 147 -0.66 -2.42 -3.30
CA THR A 147 -1.52 -3.32 -2.54
C THR A 147 -1.23 -4.76 -2.89
N ILE A 148 -0.82 -5.56 -1.90
CA ILE A 148 -0.67 -7.00 -2.04
C ILE A 148 -1.71 -7.76 -1.21
N ALA A 149 -2.37 -8.73 -1.83
CA ALA A 149 -3.37 -9.57 -1.20
C ALA A 149 -3.05 -11.06 -1.31
N PHE A 150 -2.85 -11.71 -0.16
CA PHE A 150 -2.71 -13.16 -0.03
C PHE A 150 -4.08 -13.77 0.29
N ILE A 151 -4.68 -14.42 -0.71
CA ILE A 151 -6.11 -14.83 -0.66
C ILE A 151 -6.33 -16.29 -0.24
N SER A 152 -5.27 -17.09 -0.07
CA SER A 152 -5.33 -18.47 0.42
C SER A 152 -3.97 -18.87 1.00
N ALA A 153 -3.91 -19.98 1.78
CA ALA A 153 -2.75 -20.36 2.58
C ALA A 153 -1.42 -20.21 1.82
N ALA A 154 -0.64 -19.21 2.25
CA ALA A 154 0.63 -18.88 1.63
C ALA A 154 1.72 -19.72 2.32
N SER A 155 2.48 -20.50 1.57
CA SER A 155 3.32 -21.55 2.16
C SER A 155 4.82 -21.26 2.04
N ASN A 156 5.55 -21.87 2.96
CA ASN A 156 6.99 -21.87 3.19
C ASN A 156 7.59 -20.51 3.60
N SER A 157 7.98 -19.66 2.66
CA SER A 157 8.75 -18.44 2.93
C SER A 157 8.53 -17.40 1.83
N ILE A 158 7.77 -16.37 2.16
CA ILE A 158 7.58 -15.20 1.30
C ILE A 158 8.51 -14.10 1.80
N SER A 159 9.27 -13.51 0.89
CA SER A 159 9.96 -12.24 1.09
C SER A 159 9.18 -11.18 0.32
N LEU A 160 8.77 -10.14 1.01
CA LEU A 160 8.07 -8.99 0.46
C LEU A 160 8.90 -7.76 0.79
N ASP A 161 9.28 -7.03 -0.24
CA ASP A 161 9.80 -5.68 -0.15
C ASP A 161 8.68 -4.75 -0.63
N THR A 162 8.18 -3.90 0.26
CA THR A 162 7.11 -2.93 -0.07
C THR A 162 7.68 -1.74 -0.84
N GLY A 163 8.92 -1.34 -0.56
CA GLY A 163 9.59 -0.25 -1.28
C GLY A 163 9.20 1.14 -0.77
N ASP A 164 9.04 2.10 -1.67
CA ASP A 164 8.72 3.51 -1.36
C ASP A 164 7.21 3.77 -1.52
N GLY A 165 6.57 4.40 -0.55
CA GLY A 165 5.16 4.82 -0.65
C GLY A 165 4.36 4.43 0.59
N VAL A 166 3.03 4.45 0.50
CA VAL A 166 2.16 3.84 1.52
C VAL A 166 1.57 2.56 0.98
N ASP A 167 2.05 1.45 1.53
CA ASP A 167 1.75 0.13 1.04
C ASP A 167 0.73 -0.60 1.89
N ARG A 168 -0.05 -1.47 1.23
CA ARG A 168 -1.11 -2.23 1.87
C ARG A 168 -0.94 -3.72 1.66
N ILE A 169 -0.75 -4.42 2.76
CA ILE A 169 -0.62 -5.88 2.81
C ILE A 169 -1.90 -6.49 3.38
N ILE A 170 -2.54 -7.39 2.65
CA ILE A 170 -3.78 -8.07 3.07
C ILE A 170 -3.54 -9.57 3.18
N LEU A 171 -3.54 -10.09 4.41
CA LEU A 171 -3.46 -11.52 4.71
C LEU A 171 -4.85 -12.09 4.98
N SER A 172 -5.44 -12.69 3.94
CA SER A 172 -6.73 -13.38 4.00
C SER A 172 -6.62 -14.89 4.17
N ALA A 173 -5.43 -15.37 4.54
CA ALA A 173 -5.17 -16.74 4.98
C ALA A 173 -3.90 -16.79 5.82
N ASN A 174 -3.70 -17.88 6.57
CA ASN A 174 -2.45 -18.10 7.28
C ASN A 174 -1.27 -18.17 6.31
N ALA A 175 -0.16 -17.51 6.68
CA ALA A 175 1.11 -17.54 5.97
C ALA A 175 2.15 -18.20 6.87
N THR A 176 2.76 -19.33 6.47
CA THR A 176 3.67 -20.03 7.38
C THR A 176 4.89 -19.20 7.79
N SER A 177 5.42 -18.38 6.87
CA SER A 177 6.46 -17.38 7.13
C SER A 177 6.38 -16.26 6.08
N LEU A 178 6.17 -15.04 6.53
CA LEU A 178 6.24 -13.82 5.73
C LEU A 178 7.35 -12.93 6.30
N VAL A 179 8.27 -12.51 5.45
CA VAL A 179 9.30 -11.52 5.75
C VAL A 179 8.95 -10.26 4.97
N ILE A 180 8.83 -9.13 5.67
CA ILE A 180 8.51 -7.82 5.11
C ILE A 180 9.74 -6.92 5.31
N GLN A 181 10.18 -6.28 4.23
CA GLN A 181 11.23 -5.26 4.19
C GLN A 181 10.59 -3.93 3.80
N ASN A 182 11.21 -2.81 4.21
CA ASN A 182 10.76 -1.45 3.91
C ASN A 182 9.30 -1.17 4.32
N PHE A 183 8.87 -1.70 5.47
CA PHE A 183 7.54 -1.40 6.01
C PHE A 183 7.55 -0.01 6.67
N GLU A 184 7.39 1.02 5.84
CA GLU A 184 7.64 2.41 6.18
C GLU A 184 6.42 3.12 6.79
N ALA A 185 6.49 4.46 6.86
CA ALA A 185 5.45 5.29 7.44
C ALA A 185 4.12 5.15 6.72
N TYR A 186 3.06 4.98 7.51
CA TYR A 186 1.67 4.82 7.07
C TYR A 186 1.33 3.47 6.42
N ASP A 187 2.30 2.58 6.19
CA ASP A 187 2.02 1.24 5.67
C ASP A 187 1.00 0.48 6.52
N VAL A 188 0.19 -0.34 5.85
CA VAL A 188 -0.95 -1.03 6.45
C VAL A 188 -0.85 -2.53 6.25
N LEU A 189 -0.81 -3.28 7.36
CA LEU A 189 -0.97 -4.74 7.36
C LEU A 189 -2.35 -5.12 7.89
N ILE A 190 -3.15 -5.83 7.09
CA ILE A 190 -4.50 -6.28 7.41
C ILE A 190 -4.54 -7.81 7.52
N LEU A 191 -4.94 -8.34 8.67
CA LEU A 191 -5.00 -9.77 8.97
C LEU A 191 -6.46 -10.27 9.04
N THR A 192 -7.07 -10.63 7.91
CA THR A 192 -8.50 -10.98 7.85
C THR A 192 -8.83 -12.45 8.16
N ALA A 193 -7.89 -13.38 7.98
CA ALA A 193 -8.10 -14.81 8.27
C ALA A 193 -7.79 -15.24 9.69
N ILE A 194 -7.14 -14.37 10.45
CA ILE A 194 -6.78 -14.59 11.85
C ILE A 194 -7.97 -14.05 12.65
N THR A 195 -9.01 -14.88 12.80
CA THR A 195 -10.33 -14.39 13.22
C THR A 195 -10.32 -13.74 14.61
N GLY A 196 -10.77 -12.49 14.68
CA GLY A 196 -11.00 -11.79 15.93
C GLY A 196 -11.82 -10.51 15.85
N GLY A 197 -11.84 -9.81 14.72
CA GLY A 197 -12.80 -8.73 14.44
C GLY A 197 -12.23 -7.33 14.62
N ASN A 198 -12.61 -6.45 13.68
CA ASN A 198 -12.35 -5.00 13.59
C ASN A 198 -11.73 -4.39 14.85
N GLN A 199 -10.44 -4.59 15.03
CA GLN A 199 -9.66 -3.90 16.04
C GLN A 199 -8.27 -3.61 15.48
N ALA A 200 -7.96 -2.33 15.37
CA ALA A 200 -6.61 -1.87 15.14
C ALA A 200 -5.71 -2.48 16.23
N ILE A 201 -4.70 -3.24 15.81
CA ILE A 201 -3.50 -3.36 16.62
C ILE A 201 -2.88 -1.97 16.60
N GLY A 202 -2.88 -1.33 17.77
CA GLY A 202 -2.45 0.06 17.93
C GLY A 202 -1.05 0.33 17.37
N ARG A 203 -0.80 1.62 17.13
CA ARG A 203 0.49 2.21 16.71
C ARG A 203 1.66 1.55 17.44
N TYR A 204 2.68 1.15 16.69
CA TYR A 204 3.86 0.48 17.24
C TYR A 204 4.79 1.51 17.90
N ASP A 205 4.49 1.86 19.15
CA ASP A 205 5.35 2.76 19.93
C ASP A 205 6.41 1.96 20.69
N ASN A 206 7.67 2.11 20.26
CA ASN A 206 8.94 1.91 20.98
C ASN A 206 8.89 1.14 22.32
N GLY A 207 8.42 -0.12 22.28
CA GLY A 207 8.42 -1.03 23.43
C GLY A 207 7.36 -0.79 24.52
N ILE A 208 6.34 0.04 24.30
CA ILE A 208 5.23 0.22 25.25
C ILE A 208 3.90 0.16 24.48
N ASP A 209 3.13 -0.89 24.78
CA ASP A 209 1.71 -1.08 24.41
C ASP A 209 1.34 -1.57 23.00
N ALA A 210 1.87 -2.74 22.62
CA ALA A 210 1.12 -3.70 21.79
C ALA A 210 0.10 -4.55 22.59
N ALA A 211 -0.05 -4.29 23.90
CA ALA A 211 -0.71 -5.21 24.83
C ALA A 211 -2.19 -4.93 25.14
N ASN A 212 -2.80 -3.84 24.67
CA ASN A 212 -4.12 -3.42 25.19
C ASN A 212 -5.29 -3.33 24.20
N HIS A 213 -5.20 -3.92 23.01
CA HIS A 213 -6.33 -3.95 22.06
C HIS A 213 -6.62 -5.32 21.42
N LEU A 214 -6.38 -6.42 22.16
CA LEU A 214 -6.70 -7.76 21.69
C LEU A 214 -8.01 -8.26 22.28
N SER A 215 -9.09 -8.23 21.50
CA SER A 215 -10.15 -9.23 21.63
C SER A 215 -10.16 -10.12 20.38
N THR A 216 -9.26 -11.10 20.34
CA THR A 216 -9.19 -12.11 19.27
C THR A 216 -9.49 -13.50 19.84
N LEU A 217 -9.98 -14.43 19.01
CA LEU A 217 -10.17 -15.84 19.38
C LEU A 217 -8.84 -16.64 19.39
N GLU A 218 -7.79 -16.11 18.75
CA GLU A 218 -6.44 -16.67 18.68
C GLU A 218 -5.42 -15.79 19.43
N THR A 219 -4.34 -16.39 19.92
CA THR A 219 -3.27 -15.65 20.60
C THR A 219 -2.36 -14.97 19.57
N VAL A 220 -2.29 -13.65 19.60
CA VAL A 220 -1.30 -12.84 18.88
C VAL A 220 -0.20 -12.47 19.88
N SER A 221 1.06 -12.63 19.49
CA SER A 221 2.22 -12.22 20.27
C SER A 221 3.16 -11.43 19.39
N THR A 222 3.68 -10.31 19.91
CA THR A 222 4.68 -9.50 19.23
C THR A 222 6.02 -9.61 19.93
N TYR A 223 7.10 -9.56 19.17
CA TYR A 223 8.47 -9.65 19.68
C TYR A 223 9.39 -8.74 18.87
N ASN A 224 10.42 -8.16 19.48
CA ASN A 224 11.49 -7.44 18.79
C ASN A 224 12.83 -7.87 19.41
N ASN A 225 13.82 -8.19 18.57
CA ASN A 225 15.14 -8.67 19.01
C ASN A 225 16.23 -7.58 19.04
N GLY A 226 15.87 -6.32 18.76
CA GLY A 226 16.77 -5.18 18.61
C GLY A 226 17.22 -4.91 17.16
N GLU A 227 16.85 -5.78 16.20
CA GLU A 227 17.13 -5.65 14.77
C GLU A 227 15.87 -5.79 13.91
N ASP A 228 14.94 -6.67 14.32
CA ASP A 228 13.72 -7.03 13.61
C ASP A 228 12.51 -7.03 14.56
N SER A 229 11.33 -6.78 14.00
CA SER A 229 10.04 -6.95 14.68
C SER A 229 9.30 -8.19 14.18
N PHE A 230 8.54 -8.85 15.05
CA PHE A 230 7.84 -10.09 14.75
C PHE A 230 6.39 -10.05 15.22
N ILE A 231 5.49 -10.62 14.42
CA ILE A 231 4.12 -10.96 14.79
C ILE A 231 3.96 -12.47 14.66
N LEU A 232 3.60 -13.10 15.78
CA LEU A 232 3.33 -14.52 15.89
C LEU A 232 1.83 -14.71 16.13
N VAL A 233 1.21 -15.55 15.31
CA VAL A 233 -0.23 -15.83 15.40
C VAL A 233 -0.42 -17.33 15.51
N GLY A 234 -1.21 -17.79 16.48
CA GLY A 234 -1.49 -19.22 16.59
C GLY A 234 -2.57 -19.60 17.59
N THR A 235 -2.92 -20.89 17.57
CA THR A 235 -4.01 -21.48 18.36
C THR A 235 -3.55 -22.12 19.67
N ASN A 236 -2.23 -22.26 19.93
CA ASN A 236 -1.64 -22.79 21.18
C ASN A 236 -0.14 -22.42 21.33
N SER A 237 0.33 -22.31 22.58
CA SER A 237 1.63 -21.77 23.08
C SER A 237 2.95 -22.44 22.62
N GLY A 238 2.99 -23.16 21.48
CA GLY A 238 4.18 -23.94 21.08
C GLY A 238 4.70 -23.74 19.65
N VAL A 239 3.81 -23.52 18.68
CA VAL A 239 4.17 -23.29 17.27
C VAL A 239 3.14 -22.33 16.66
N PRO A 240 3.55 -21.15 16.16
CA PRO A 240 2.63 -20.23 15.50
C PRO A 240 2.12 -20.82 14.18
N ALA A 241 0.85 -20.56 13.85
CA ALA A 241 0.27 -20.86 12.55
C ALA A 241 0.75 -19.89 11.47
N THR A 242 1.04 -18.64 11.85
CA THR A 242 1.60 -17.60 11.00
C THR A 242 2.73 -16.88 11.71
N THR A 243 3.86 -16.70 11.02
CA THR A 243 4.99 -15.88 11.50
C THR A 243 5.22 -14.77 10.49
N ILE A 244 5.16 -13.52 10.96
CA ILE A 244 5.49 -12.33 10.17
C ILE A 244 6.72 -11.70 10.81
N LYS A 245 7.76 -11.49 10.02
CA LYS A 245 8.98 -10.79 10.38
C LYS A 245 9.00 -9.47 9.60
N PHE A 246 9.30 -8.38 10.27
CA PHE A 246 9.64 -7.09 9.67
C PHE A 246 11.16 -6.94 9.84
N GLU A 247 11.89 -6.81 8.74
CA GLU A 247 13.34 -6.55 8.74
C GLU A 247 13.64 -5.05 8.89
N ASP A 248 12.81 -4.37 9.65
CA ASP A 248 13.04 -3.02 10.11
C ASP A 248 13.24 -3.03 11.64
N THR A 249 14.15 -2.18 12.09
CA THR A 249 14.50 -1.99 13.50
C THR A 249 13.30 -1.45 14.28
N LEU A 250 12.44 -0.66 13.62
CA LEU A 250 11.21 -0.10 14.17
C LEU A 250 10.12 -0.07 13.10
N ILE A 251 8.97 -0.70 13.35
CA ILE A 251 7.75 -0.32 12.62
C ILE A 251 7.53 1.16 12.97
N SER A 252 7.47 2.03 11.97
CA SER A 252 7.39 3.48 12.20
C SER A 252 6.18 3.84 13.07
N GLU A 253 6.22 4.99 13.77
CA GLU A 253 5.15 5.44 14.67
C GLU A 253 3.78 5.67 13.98
N ASP A 254 3.75 5.63 12.65
CA ASP A 254 2.59 5.95 11.83
C ASP A 254 2.05 4.76 10.99
N SER A 255 2.73 3.61 10.95
CA SER A 255 2.23 2.40 10.29
C SER A 255 1.11 1.74 11.11
N LEU A 256 0.22 1.01 10.43
CA LEU A 256 -0.98 0.44 11.04
C LEU A 256 -1.07 -1.08 10.82
N ILE A 257 -1.41 -1.82 11.87
CA ILE A 257 -1.76 -3.24 11.78
C ILE A 257 -3.23 -3.41 12.18
N ILE A 258 -4.03 -4.11 11.37
CA ILE A 258 -5.48 -4.29 11.58
C ILE A 258 -5.80 -5.78 11.63
N VAL A 259 -6.61 -6.21 12.61
CA VAL A 259 -7.13 -7.59 12.78
C VAL A 259 -8.65 -7.62 12.80
#